data_AF-A0A1V5PA63-F1
#
_entry.id   AF-A0A1V5PA63-F1
#
_cell.length_a   1.000
_cell.length_b   1.000
_cell.length_c   1.000
_cell.angle_alpha   90.00
_cell.angle_beta   90.00
_cell.angle_gamma   90.00
#
_symmetry.space_group_name_H-M   'P 1'
#
loop_
_entity.id
_entity.type
_entity.pdbx_description
1 polymer ?
#
loop_
_entity_poly.entity_id
_entity_poly.type
_entity_poly.pdbx_seq_one_letter_code
_entity_poly.pdbx_strand_id
1 'polypeptide(L)' 'MTVRMFYKFLKKYGISPMAEIDSKLQINLNQSELYDYEGSEFKDGKEMKNVRVCAPGWTYQKNIISSPKVREIF' A
#
# COMPACT_ATOMS: atom_id res chain seq x y z
N MET A 1 6.16 -17.66 -15.27
CA MET A 1 5.70 -16.84 -16.42
C MET A 1 4.35 -16.14 -16.16
N THR A 2 3.62 -16.50 -15.10
CA THR A 2 2.21 -16.15 -14.86
C THR A 2 1.98 -14.74 -14.27
N VAL A 3 2.78 -14.34 -13.26
CA VAL A 3 2.58 -13.08 -12.52
C VAL A 3 2.82 -11.84 -13.41
N ARG A 4 3.83 -11.89 -14.29
CA ARG A 4 4.15 -10.79 -15.20
C ARG A 4 3.07 -10.58 -16.27
N MET A 5 2.42 -11.65 -16.73
CA MET A 5 1.27 -11.56 -17.64
C MET A 5 0.07 -10.94 -16.94
N PHE A 6 -0.21 -11.34 -15.70
CA PHE A 6 -1.28 -10.76 -14.90
C PHE A 6 -1.08 -9.27 -14.67
N TYR A 7 0.14 -8.84 -14.32
CA TYR A 7 0.46 -7.41 -14.19
C TYR A 7 0.22 -6.62 -15.49
N LYS A 8 0.63 -7.18 -16.64
CA LYS A 8 0.37 -6.57 -17.94
C LYS A 8 -1.13 -6.50 -18.25
N PHE A 9 -1.89 -7.52 -17.88
CA PHE A 9 -3.35 -7.54 -18.03
C PHE A 9 -3.97 -6.41 -17.21
N LEU A 10 -3.66 -6.32 -15.91
CA LEU A 10 -4.18 -5.25 -15.05
C LEU A 10 -3.90 -3.87 -15.65
N LYS A 11 -2.65 -3.62 -16.05
CA LYS A 11 -2.26 -2.36 -16.69
C LYS A 11 -3.02 -2.09 -18.00
N LYS A 12 -3.24 -3.11 -18.83
CA LYS A 12 -4.00 -2.99 -20.09
C LYS A 12 -5.45 -2.52 -19.85
N TYR A 13 -6.04 -2.92 -18.73
CA TYR A 13 -7.40 -2.52 -18.34
C TYR A 13 -7.42 -1.26 -17.46
N GLY A 14 -6.31 -0.52 -17.34
CA GLY A 14 -6.24 0.72 -16.56
C GLY A 14 -6.23 0.50 -15.05
N ILE A 15 -5.99 -0.73 -14.59
CA ILE A 15 -5.78 -1.05 -13.18
C ILE A 15 -4.31 -0.79 -12.86
N SER A 16 -4.06 0.13 -11.93
CA SER A 16 -2.71 0.60 -11.58
C SER A 16 -2.38 0.35 -10.11
N PRO A 17 -1.13 -0.03 -9.79
CA PRO A 17 -0.70 -0.15 -8.40
C PRO A 17 -0.69 1.22 -7.72
N MET A 18 -0.97 1.27 -6.42
CA MET A 18 -0.96 2.50 -5.62
C MET A 18 0.41 2.79 -5.01
N ALA A 19 1.14 1.74 -4.65
CA ALA A 19 2.45 1.81 -4.02
C ALA A 19 3.42 0.78 -4.61
N GLU A 20 4.71 1.06 -4.53
CA GLU A 20 5.75 0.14 -4.97
C GLU A 20 6.11 -0.84 -3.85
N ILE A 21 6.15 -2.14 -4.17
CA ILE A 21 6.55 -3.18 -3.21
C ILE A 21 7.97 -2.88 -2.71
N ASP A 22 8.21 -3.11 -1.42
CA ASP A 22 9.48 -2.86 -0.73
C ASP A 22 9.87 -1.39 -0.55
N SER A 23 9.08 -0.45 -1.07
CA SER A 23 9.27 0.96 -0.73
C SER A 23 9.08 1.18 0.77
N LYS A 24 9.91 2.06 1.33
CA LYS A 24 9.83 2.50 2.72
C LYS A 24 9.08 3.83 2.77
N LEU A 25 8.07 3.89 3.62
CA LEU A 25 7.24 5.07 3.82
C LEU A 25 7.28 5.48 5.29
N GLN A 26 6.98 6.75 5.54
CA GLN A 26 6.73 7.26 6.87
C GLN A 26 5.28 7.72 6.93
N ILE A 27 4.48 7.13 7.81
CA ILE A 27 3.04 7.39 7.90
C ILE A 27 2.61 7.78 9.31
N ASN A 28 1.56 8.59 9.43
CA ASN A 28 0.85 8.86 10.68
C ASN A 28 -0.46 8.07 10.79
N LEU A 29 -1.17 8.23 11.91
CA LEU A 29 -2.46 7.59 12.16
C LEU A 29 -3.48 7.84 11.03
N ASN A 30 -3.66 9.09 10.61
CA ASN A 30 -4.64 9.43 9.57
C ASN A 30 -4.29 8.79 8.22
N GLN A 31 -3.01 8.75 7.88
CA GLN A 31 -2.54 8.11 6.67
C GLN A 31 -2.68 6.58 6.74
N SER A 32 -2.56 5.99 7.94
CA SER A 32 -2.71 4.54 8.14
C SER A 32 -4.08 4.02 7.68
N GLU A 33 -5.13 4.84 7.72
CA GLU A 33 -6.48 4.49 7.24
C GLU A 33 -6.53 4.18 5.73
N LEU A 34 -5.55 4.66 4.96
CA LEU A 34 -5.42 4.39 3.53
C LEU A 34 -4.70 3.07 3.23
N TYR A 35 -4.19 2.38 4.27
CA TYR A 35 -3.40 1.17 4.16
C TYR A 35 -4.00 0.04 5.00
N ASP A 36 -3.72 -1.19 4.60
CA ASP A 36 -3.83 -2.35 5.49
C ASP A 36 -2.55 -2.41 6.34
N TYR A 37 -2.56 -1.68 7.46
CA TYR A 37 -1.40 -1.50 8.34
C TYR A 37 -1.23 -2.69 9.30
N GLU A 38 -0.01 -3.25 9.35
CA GLU A 38 0.38 -4.32 10.27
C GLU A 38 1.55 -3.86 11.15
N GLY A 39 1.31 -3.66 12.44
CA GLY A 39 2.32 -3.18 13.38
C GLY A 39 1.73 -2.84 14.75
N SER A 40 2.48 -2.10 15.55
CA SER A 40 2.03 -1.58 16.84
C SER A 40 1.04 -0.41 16.68
N GLU A 41 0.18 -0.21 17.67
CA GLU A 41 -0.76 0.91 17.71
C GLU A 41 -0.03 2.26 17.66
N PHE A 42 -0.67 3.27 17.04
CA PHE A 42 -0.21 4.66 17.12
C PHE A 42 -0.64 5.26 18.46
N LYS A 43 0.27 5.97 19.13
CA LYS A 43 0.05 6.63 20.43
C LYS A 43 -0.85 7.86 20.31
N ASP A 44 -0.67 8.62 19.23
CA ASP A 44 -1.45 9.82 18.92
C ASP A 44 -1.42 10.13 17.41
N GLY A 45 -2.12 11.19 17.00
CA GLY A 45 -2.16 11.63 15.59
C GLY A 45 -0.87 12.30 15.10
N LYS A 46 0.15 12.50 15.94
CA LYS A 46 1.44 13.13 15.60
C LYS A 46 2.56 12.10 15.46
N GLU A 47 2.40 10.90 16.01
CA GLU A 47 3.37 9.82 15.84
C GLU A 47 3.53 9.47 14.36
N MET A 48 4.80 9.35 13.95
CA MET A 48 5.19 8.90 12.64
C MET A 48 5.84 7.52 12.77
N LYS A 49 5.37 6.54 11.99
CA LYS A 49 5.94 5.19 11.95
C LYS A 49 6.57 4.91 10.59
N ASN A 50 7.72 4.24 10.61
CA ASN A 50 8.38 3.76 9.39
C ASN A 50 7.76 2.42 9.00
N VAL A 51 7.32 2.30 7.75
CA VAL A 51 6.67 1.10 7.24
C VAL A 51 7.27 0.67 5.90
N ARG A 52 7.18 -0.63 5.58
CA ARG A 52 7.53 -1.20 4.27
C ARG A 52 6.25 -1.63 3.57
N VAL A 53 6.13 -1.33 2.28
CA VAL A 53 5.03 -1.83 1.45
C VAL A 53 5.23 -3.32 1.16
N CYS A 54 4.32 -4.15 1.65
CA CYS A 54 4.30 -5.58 1.39
C CYS A 54 3.44 -5.95 0.18
N ALA A 55 2.39 -5.16 -0.09
CA ALA A 55 1.54 -5.32 -1.27
C ALA A 55 1.12 -3.95 -1.82
N PRO A 56 1.04 -3.79 -3.15
CA PRO A 56 0.97 -2.47 -3.79
C PRO A 56 -0.39 -1.76 -3.66
N GLY A 57 -1.46 -2.49 -3.31
CA GLY A 57 -2.82 -2.01 -3.52
C GLY A 57 -3.13 -1.79 -5.00
N TRP A 58 -4.39 -1.48 -5.33
CA TRP A 58 -4.83 -1.36 -6.72
C TRP A 58 -5.92 -0.30 -6.86
N THR A 59 -5.86 0.46 -7.95
CA THR A 59 -6.87 1.45 -8.32
C THR A 59 -7.40 1.22 -9.73
N TYR A 60 -8.66 1.60 -9.95
CA TYR A 60 -9.29 1.66 -11.27
C TYR A 60 -10.14 2.91 -11.38
N GLN A 61 -9.87 3.74 -12.40
CA GLN A 61 -10.62 4.99 -12.64
C GLN A 61 -10.76 5.86 -11.38
N LYS A 62 -9.68 6.00 -10.60
CA LYS A 62 -9.59 6.74 -9.31
C LYS A 62 -10.28 6.08 -8.11
N ASN A 63 -10.95 4.95 -8.29
CA ASN A 63 -11.49 4.16 -7.18
C ASN A 63 -10.43 3.19 -6.65
N ILE A 64 -10.32 3.08 -5.33
CA ILE A 64 -9.47 2.08 -4.67
C ILE A 64 -10.20 0.74 -4.71
N ILE A 65 -9.59 -0.26 -5.35
CA ILE A 65 -10.09 -1.65 -5.36
C ILE A 65 -9.56 -2.39 -4.13
N SER A 66 -8.32 -2.11 -3.74
CA SER A 66 -7.70 -2.69 -2.56
C SER A 66 -6.65 -1.74 -2.00
N SER A 67 -6.68 -1.51 -0.69
CA SER A 67 -5.65 -0.73 0.00
C SER A 67 -4.29 -1.44 -0.06
N PRO A 68 -3.17 -0.69 -0.13
CA PRO A 68 -1.85 -1.29 -0.05
C PRO A 68 -1.61 -1.85 1.35
N LYS A 69 -0.92 -2.99 1.42
CA LYS A 69 -0.52 -3.58 2.71
C LYS A 69 0.85 -3.04 3.11
N VAL A 70 0.96 -2.51 4.32
CA VAL A 70 2.22 -1.99 4.85
C VAL A 70 2.52 -2.61 6.21
N ARG A 71 3.79 -2.83 6.53
CA ARG A 71 4.23 -3.38 7.81
C ARG A 71 5.24 -2.45 8.49
N GLU A 72 5.09 -2.23 9.78
CA GLU A 72 6.04 -1.48 10.60
C GLU A 72 7.45 -2.07 10.54
N ILE A 73 8.46 -1.21 10.43
CA ILE A 73 9.87 -1.56 10.43
C ILE A 73 10.43 -1.21 11.81
N PHE A 74 10.99 -2.21 12.51
CA PHE A 74 11.69 -2.05 13.79
C PHE A 74 13.19 -1.88 13.60
#